data_AF-A0A8J6TK39-F1
#
_entry.id   AF-A0A8J6TK39-F1
#
_cell.length_a   1.000
_cell.length_b   1.000
_cell.length_c   1.000
_cell.angle_alpha   90.00
_cell.angle_beta   90.00
_cell.angle_gamma   90.00
#
_symmetry.space_group_name_H-M   'P 1'
#
loop_
_entity.id
_entity.type
_entity.pdbx_description
1 polymer ?
#
loop_
_entity_poly.entity_id
_entity_poly.type
_entity_poly.pdbx_seq_one_letter_code
_entity_poly.pdbx_strand_id
1 'polypeptide(L)'
;MKIYDISLPISPDLPVWPGDPAVVLEKTLDMDKGADANVSRLETGVHVGTHVDAPHHFLNDGRTVENLALDVLTGPAFVLHMDDEVEAITAEILDAAPIPTTTSRLLLRTKNSHLWASG
;
A
#
# COMPACT_ATOMS: atom_id res chain seq x y z
N MET A 1 16.05 -7.89 15.43
CA MET A 1 14.61 -7.76 15.07
C MET A 1 14.48 -8.05 13.59
N LYS A 2 13.54 -8.91 13.19
CA LYS A 2 13.30 -9.22 11.78
C LYS A 2 12.32 -8.18 11.22
N ILE A 3 12.63 -7.62 10.05
CA ILE A 3 11.74 -6.73 9.30
C ILE A 3 11.09 -7.57 8.20
N TYR A 4 9.79 -7.41 8.05
CA TYR A 4 9.03 -7.98 6.94
C TYR A 4 8.65 -6.83 6.03
N ASP A 5 9.14 -6.83 4.79
CA ASP A 5 8.63 -5.92 3.78
C ASP A 5 7.29 -6.46 3.28
N ILE A 6 6.28 -5.60 3.28
CA ILE A 6 4.92 -5.87 2.83
C ILE A 6 4.50 -4.91 1.71
N SER A 7 5.49 -4.28 1.08
CA SER A 7 5.29 -3.27 0.04
C SER A 7 5.51 -3.88 -1.34
N LEU A 8 4.70 -3.47 -2.32
CA LEU A 8 4.92 -3.84 -3.71
C LEU A 8 6.02 -2.95 -4.34
N PRO A 9 6.95 -3.50 -5.14
CA PRO A 9 7.88 -2.69 -5.92
C PRO A 9 7.12 -1.80 -6.90
N ILE A 10 7.45 -0.51 -6.93
CA ILE A 10 6.89 0.42 -7.93
C ILE A 10 7.66 0.27 -9.23
N SER A 11 6.97 -0.13 -10.29
CA SER A 11 7.51 -0.29 -11.64
C SER A 11 6.45 0.09 -12.70
N PRO A 12 6.87 0.33 -13.96
CA PRO A 12 5.94 0.52 -15.08
C PRO A 12 5.00 -0.68 -15.34
N ASP A 13 5.36 -1.87 -14.86
CA ASP A 13 4.56 -3.09 -15.02
C ASP A 13 3.50 -3.27 -13.93
N LEU A 14 3.54 -2.46 -12.88
CA LEU A 14 2.60 -2.56 -11.78
C LEU A 14 1.20 -2.12 -12.27
N PRO A 15 0.15 -2.93 -12.05
CA PRO A 15 -1.20 -2.57 -12.45
C PRO A 15 -1.66 -1.31 -11.71
N VAL A 16 -2.29 -0.42 -12.46
CA VAL A 16 -2.96 0.78 -11.95
C VAL A 16 -4.47 0.65 -12.12
N TRP A 17 -5.23 1.52 -11.44
CA TRP A 17 -6.68 1.54 -11.61
C TRP A 17 -7.04 1.86 -13.07
N PRO A 18 -8.10 1.23 -13.65
CA PRO A 18 -8.53 1.56 -15.00
C PRO A 18 -8.84 3.05 -15.17
N GLY A 19 -8.03 3.74 -15.97
CA GLY A 19 -8.15 5.18 -16.24
C GLY A 19 -7.13 6.06 -15.50
N ASP A 20 -6.42 5.52 -14.50
CA ASP A 20 -5.37 6.24 -13.78
C ASP A 20 -4.08 6.36 -14.61
N PRO A 21 -3.20 7.35 -14.29
CA PRO A 21 -1.89 7.45 -14.91
C PRO A 21 -1.04 6.19 -14.66
N ALA A 22 -0.40 5.69 -15.72
CA ALA A 22 0.60 4.63 -15.59
C ALA A 22 1.83 5.12 -14.82
N VAL A 23 2.59 4.20 -14.23
CA VAL A 23 3.90 4.52 -13.63
C VAL A 23 4.91 4.82 -14.74
N VAL A 24 5.50 6.00 -14.70
CA VAL A 24 6.64 6.36 -15.53
C VAL A 24 7.88 6.43 -14.64
N LEU A 25 8.86 5.59 -14.95
CA LEU A 25 10.16 5.57 -14.28
C LEU A 25 11.27 5.64 -15.33
N GLU A 26 12.00 6.76 -15.34
CA GLU A 26 13.04 7.00 -16.34
C GLU A 26 14.32 7.55 -15.70
N LYS A 27 15.47 7.24 -16.28
CA LYS A 27 16.73 7.92 -15.95
C LYS A 27 16.81 9.24 -16.72
N THR A 28 16.89 10.35 -16.01
CA THR A 28 17.13 11.68 -16.56
C THR A 28 18.63 12.00 -16.67
N LEU A 29 19.46 11.44 -15.79
CA LEU A 29 20.92 11.41 -15.90
C LEU A 29 21.44 9.98 -15.73
N ASP A 30 22.48 9.63 -16.48
CA ASP A 30 23.01 8.27 -16.55
C ASP A 30 24.54 8.28 -16.56
N MET A 31 25.15 7.69 -15.53
CA MET A 31 26.62 7.68 -15.38
C MET A 31 27.29 6.87 -16.48
N ASP A 32 26.61 5.84 -16.99
CA ASP A 32 27.10 5.03 -18.12
C ASP A 32 27.15 5.87 -19.41
N LYS A 33 26.49 7.03 -19.44
CA LYS A 33 26.51 8.02 -20.54
C LYS A 33 27.35 9.25 -20.22
N GLY A 34 28.16 9.21 -19.16
CA GLY A 34 29.11 10.27 -18.79
C GLY A 34 28.53 11.35 -17.88
N ALA A 35 27.37 11.15 -17.26
CA ALA A 35 26.89 12.04 -16.20
C ALA A 35 27.63 11.79 -14.87
N ASP A 36 27.65 12.80 -14.00
CA ASP A 36 28.28 12.70 -12.67
C ASP A 36 27.45 11.88 -11.66
N ALA A 37 26.17 11.62 -11.98
CA ALA A 37 25.24 10.87 -11.14
C ALA A 37 24.16 10.17 -11.97
N ASN A 38 23.57 9.12 -11.40
CA ASN A 38 22.32 8.54 -11.89
C ASN A 38 21.15 9.28 -11.24
N VAL A 39 20.29 9.89 -12.04
CA VAL A 39 19.10 10.61 -11.57
C VAL A 39 17.90 10.06 -12.30
N SER A 40 16.81 9.80 -11.57
CA SER A 40 15.58 9.27 -12.13
C SER A 40 14.40 10.20 -11.90
N ARG A 41 13.46 10.23 -12.84
CA ARG A 41 12.12 10.82 -12.69
C ARG A 41 11.12 9.70 -12.44
N LEU A 42 10.25 9.93 -11.46
CA LEU A 42 9.07 9.12 -11.18
C LEU A 42 7.83 9.99 -11.37
N GLU A 43 6.89 9.53 -12.19
CA GLU A 43 5.54 10.10 -12.34
C GLU A 43 4.52 8.97 -12.13
N THR A 44 3.54 9.20 -11.26
CA THR A 44 2.54 8.20 -10.90
C THR A 44 1.35 8.85 -10.19
N GLY A 45 0.19 8.17 -10.21
CA GLY A 45 -0.91 8.46 -9.28
C GLY A 45 -0.55 8.07 -7.85
N VAL A 46 -1.14 8.74 -6.86
CA VAL A 46 -0.79 8.50 -5.44
C VAL A 46 -1.39 7.21 -4.85
N HIS A 47 -2.29 6.56 -5.58
CA HIS A 47 -2.95 5.31 -5.19
C HIS A 47 -2.29 4.06 -5.80
N VAL A 48 -1.05 4.21 -6.29
CA VAL A 48 -0.29 3.10 -6.89
C VAL A 48 0.30 2.18 -5.82
N GLY A 49 0.22 0.86 -6.03
CA GLY A 49 0.85 -0.12 -5.14
C GLY A 49 0.43 -0.02 -3.67
N THR A 50 1.37 -0.24 -2.76
CA THR A 50 1.14 -0.11 -1.32
C THR A 50 1.12 1.36 -0.92
N HIS A 51 -0.05 1.88 -0.55
CA HIS A 51 -0.28 3.30 -0.24
C HIS A 51 -1.25 3.48 0.95
N VAL A 52 -1.53 4.73 1.30
CA VAL A 52 -2.55 5.11 2.28
C VAL A 52 -3.48 6.18 1.69
N ASP A 53 -4.76 6.05 1.98
CA ASP A 53 -5.74 7.07 1.62
C ASP A 53 -5.92 8.08 2.76
N ALA A 54 -5.85 9.36 2.40
CA ALA A 54 -6.29 10.43 3.29
C ALA A 54 -7.80 10.65 3.14
N PRO A 55 -8.52 11.12 4.18
CA PRO A 55 -9.95 11.43 4.08
C PRO A 55 -10.32 12.31 2.88
N HIS A 56 -9.43 13.21 2.47
CA HIS A 56 -9.61 14.06 1.30
C HIS A 56 -9.89 13.30 -0.01
N HIS A 57 -9.48 12.03 -0.12
CA HIS A 57 -9.72 11.22 -1.31
C HIS A 57 -11.21 11.09 -1.66
N PHE A 58 -12.09 11.05 -0.66
CA PHE A 58 -13.54 10.92 -0.85
C PHE A 58 -14.37 12.04 -0.19
N LEU A 59 -13.75 12.86 0.66
CA LEU A 59 -14.40 13.95 1.39
C LEU A 59 -13.70 15.26 1.07
N ASN A 60 -14.35 16.17 0.33
CA ASN A 60 -13.71 17.42 -0.13
C ASN A 60 -13.14 18.29 1.00
N ASP A 61 -13.73 18.24 2.19
CA ASP A 61 -13.28 18.93 3.41
C ASP A 61 -12.45 18.03 4.36
N GLY A 62 -12.13 16.82 3.91
CA GLY A 62 -11.32 15.85 4.63
C GLY A 62 -9.86 16.29 4.78
N ARG A 63 -9.20 15.78 5.84
CA ARG A 63 -7.76 15.96 6.05
C ARG A 63 -6.97 15.40 4.87
N THR A 64 -5.94 16.12 4.47
CA THR A 64 -4.92 15.69 3.50
C THR A 64 -3.83 14.85 4.17
N VAL A 65 -3.01 14.17 3.38
CA VAL A 65 -2.06 13.14 3.85
C VAL A 65 -1.01 13.69 4.82
N GLU A 66 -0.49 14.89 4.55
CA GLU A 66 0.48 15.61 5.40
C GLU A 66 -0.09 16.02 6.75
N ASN A 67 -1.42 16.03 6.87
CA ASN A 67 -2.13 16.35 8.09
C ASN A 67 -2.55 15.11 8.88
N LEU A 68 -2.22 13.88 8.46
CA LEU A 68 -2.51 12.67 9.24
C LEU A 68 -1.59 12.59 10.47
N ALA A 69 -2.14 12.10 11.58
CA ALA A 69 -1.35 11.87 12.78
C ALA A 69 -0.48 10.62 12.57
N LEU A 70 0.84 10.74 12.79
CA LEU A 70 1.80 9.66 12.52
C LEU A 70 1.61 8.44 13.42
N ASP A 71 1.01 8.63 14.60
CA ASP A 71 0.65 7.53 15.48
C ASP A 71 -0.36 6.61 14.79
N VAL A 72 -1.33 7.11 14.01
CA VAL A 72 -2.24 6.25 13.23
C VAL A 72 -1.46 5.30 12.31
N LEU A 73 -0.38 5.78 11.69
CA LEU A 73 0.42 5.05 10.71
C LEU A 73 1.49 4.14 11.34
N THR A 74 1.74 4.25 12.64
CA THR A 74 2.85 3.53 13.31
C THR A 74 2.42 2.92 14.63
N GLY A 75 2.78 1.66 14.86
CA GLY A 75 2.54 0.99 16.13
C GLY A 75 2.19 -0.49 15.99
N PRO A 76 1.78 -1.13 17.09
CA PRO A 76 1.36 -2.53 17.07
C PRO A 76 0.18 -2.73 16.12
N ALA A 77 0.25 -3.81 15.34
CA ALA A 77 -0.80 -4.26 14.45
C ALA A 77 -1.08 -5.75 14.68
N PHE A 78 -2.33 -6.15 14.56
CA PHE A 78 -2.74 -7.56 14.51
C PHE A 78 -2.89 -7.95 13.04
N VAL A 79 -2.29 -9.07 12.64
CA VAL A 79 -2.43 -9.62 11.29
C VAL A 79 -3.40 -10.78 11.36
N LEU A 80 -4.55 -10.63 10.69
CA LEU A 80 -5.54 -11.68 10.57
C LEU A 80 -5.46 -12.28 9.16
N HIS A 81 -5.21 -13.59 9.11
CA HIS A 81 -5.30 -14.36 7.87
C HIS A 81 -6.74 -14.76 7.62
N MET A 82 -7.27 -14.35 6.46
CA MET A 82 -8.57 -14.78 5.98
C MET A 82 -8.45 -16.10 5.22
N ASP A 83 -9.49 -16.90 5.30
CA ASP A 83 -9.66 -18.06 4.43
C ASP A 83 -9.84 -17.59 2.97
N ASP A 84 -9.31 -18.35 2.02
CA ASP A 84 -9.36 -18.00 0.60
C ASP A 84 -10.79 -18.08 0.03
N GLU A 85 -11.70 -18.80 0.69
CA GLU A 85 -13.12 -18.87 0.31
C GLU A 85 -13.93 -17.63 0.75
N VAL A 86 -13.34 -16.70 1.52
CA VAL A 86 -14.01 -15.46 1.93
C VAL A 86 -14.04 -14.48 0.77
N GLU A 87 -15.23 -14.29 0.19
CA GLU A 87 -15.46 -13.30 -0.88
C GLU A 87 -15.69 -11.88 -0.35
N ALA A 88 -16.24 -11.74 0.86
CA ALA A 88 -16.51 -10.46 1.50
C ALA A 88 -16.29 -10.54 3.00
N ILE A 89 -15.61 -9.54 3.56
CA ILE A 89 -15.31 -9.47 5.00
C ILE A 89 -16.45 -8.70 5.68
N THR A 90 -17.31 -9.41 6.40
CA THR A 90 -18.47 -8.83 7.10
C THR A 90 -18.17 -8.57 8.58
N ALA A 91 -19.06 -7.82 9.25
CA ALA A 91 -18.95 -7.58 10.68
C ALA A 91 -18.98 -8.90 11.49
N GLU A 92 -19.85 -9.84 11.10
CA GLU A 92 -19.97 -11.14 11.78
C GLU A 92 -18.68 -11.96 11.70
N ILE A 93 -17.96 -11.88 10.56
CA ILE A 93 -16.65 -12.54 10.40
C ILE A 93 -15.63 -11.91 11.35
N LEU A 94 -15.61 -10.59 11.46
CA LEU A 94 -14.67 -9.88 12.33
C LEU A 94 -14.99 -10.08 13.81
N ASP A 95 -16.26 -10.11 14.19
CA ASP A 95 -16.72 -10.35 15.57
C ASP A 95 -16.39 -11.77 16.05
N ALA A 96 -16.43 -12.76 15.14
CA ALA A 96 -16.05 -14.14 15.43
C ALA A 96 -14.54 -14.40 15.37
N ALA A 97 -13.76 -13.48 14.78
CA ALA A 97 -12.32 -13.63 14.63
C ALA A 97 -11.57 -13.41 15.95
N PRO A 98 -10.39 -14.03 16.14
CA PRO A 98 -9.61 -13.90 17.37
C PRO A 98 -8.84 -12.57 17.45
N ILE A 99 -9.50 -11.45 17.14
CA ILE A 99 -8.92 -10.11 17.18
C ILE A 99 -8.92 -9.62 18.64
N PRO A 100 -7.75 -9.28 19.21
CA PRO A 100 -7.70 -8.71 20.56
C PRO A 100 -8.47 -7.39 20.64
N THR A 101 -9.23 -7.17 21.71
CA THR A 101 -9.99 -5.91 21.93
C THR A 101 -9.09 -4.67 22.06
N THR A 102 -7.80 -4.86 22.30
CA THR A 102 -6.78 -3.80 22.35
C THR A 102 -6.22 -3.44 20.96
N THR A 103 -6.71 -4.06 19.89
CA THR A 103 -6.21 -3.85 18.53
C THR A 103 -6.62 -2.48 18.02
N SER A 104 -5.64 -1.62 17.71
CA SER A 104 -5.88 -0.33 17.05
C SER A 104 -5.52 -0.32 15.56
N ARG A 105 -4.80 -1.33 15.08
CA ARG A 105 -4.41 -1.51 13.68
C ARG A 105 -4.58 -2.97 13.31
N LEU A 106 -5.34 -3.23 12.26
CA LEU A 106 -5.66 -4.56 11.77
C LEU A 106 -5.19 -4.66 10.33
N LEU A 107 -4.36 -5.65 10.04
CA LEU A 107 -3.98 -6.02 8.67
C LEU A 107 -4.71 -7.30 8.29
N LEU A 108 -5.43 -7.25 7.17
CA LEU A 108 -6.22 -8.36 6.66
C LEU A 108 -5.50 -8.97 5.46
N ARG A 109 -4.94 -10.16 5.66
CA ARG A 109 -4.37 -10.93 4.55
C ARG A 109 -5.49 -11.71 3.88
N THR A 110 -5.71 -11.47 2.58
CA THR A 110 -6.72 -12.15 1.77
C THR A 110 -6.07 -13.01 0.69
N LYS A 111 -6.89 -13.74 -0.07
CA LYS A 111 -6.45 -14.50 -1.26
C LYS A 111 -5.68 -13.67 -2.28
N ASN A 112 -5.89 -12.34 -2.32
CA ASN A 112 -5.17 -11.46 -3.24
C ASN A 112 -3.66 -11.43 -2.98
N SER A 113 -3.21 -11.79 -1.77
CA SER A 113 -1.77 -11.90 -1.49
C SER A 113 -1.08 -12.96 -2.35
N HIS A 114 -1.80 -13.96 -2.88
CA HIS A 114 -1.24 -14.95 -3.79
C HIS A 114 -0.82 -14.37 -5.14
N LEU A 115 -1.45 -13.26 -5.57
CA LEU A 115 -1.10 -12.56 -6.81
C LEU A 115 0.30 -11.94 -6.75
N TRP A 116 0.83 -11.74 -5.54
CA TRP A 116 2.09 -11.04 -5.27
C TRP A 116 3.12 -11.94 -4.57
N ALA A 117 2.86 -13.25 -4.51
CA ALA A 117 3.70 -14.20 -3.78
C ALA A 117 5.12 -14.38 -4.39
N SER A 118 5.29 -14.01 -5.66
CA SER A 118 6.56 -14.09 -6.39
C SER A 118 7.39 -12.79 -6.36
N GLY A 119 6.89 -11.73 -5.72
CA GLY A 119 7.41 -10.36 -5.92
C GLY A 119 7.02 -9.84 -7.29
#